data_AF-A0A2E5MUA1-F1
#
_entry.id   AF-A0A2E5MUA1-F1
#
_cell.length_a   1.000
_cell.length_b   1.000
_cell.length_c   1.000
_cell.angle_alpha   90.00
_cell.angle_beta   90.00
_cell.angle_gamma   90.00
#
_symmetry.space_group_name_H-M   'P 1'
#
loop_
_entity.id
_entity.type
_entity.pdbx_description
1 polymer ?
#
loop_
_entity_poly.entity_id
_entity_poly.type
_entity_poly.pdbx_seq_one_letter_code
_entity_poly.pdbx_strand_id
1 'polypeptide(L)'
;MKKSKIRLDDLVVKAGFAVSKSVAQSLIISGKIYHEEKKLDKPGYSISSETKITFRGPIHPWVSRGGIKLDHALKSFQLDVNGLIALDIGASTGGFSDVLIENGVKKLYAVDVGYGQLHEKILKNPIVVSLERKNARYLSRSDIEESIDILVCDASFISLTKILPEPLQLCSKKAKLIALIKPQFELQKKFISKGGIVKDEELRQQVCLNIRLWLESKMKWRVNEIIKSPIKGPKGNVEYLIYASK
;
A
#
# COMPACT_ATOMS: atom_id res chain seq x y z
N MET A 1 -31.97 31.29 -13.68
CA MET A 1 -30.49 31.40 -13.68
C MET A 1 -29.91 30.17 -14.39
N LYS A 2 -28.95 30.35 -15.30
CA LYS A 2 -28.33 29.26 -16.07
C LYS A 2 -27.54 28.37 -15.11
N LYS A 3 -27.96 27.11 -14.88
CA LYS A 3 -27.22 26.16 -14.04
C LYS A 3 -25.79 26.06 -14.57
N SER A 4 -24.80 26.41 -13.74
CA SER A 4 -23.40 26.35 -14.11
C SER A 4 -23.05 24.90 -14.47
N LYS A 5 -22.45 24.70 -15.64
CA LYS A 5 -22.03 23.38 -16.11
C LYS A 5 -20.54 23.19 -15.83
N ILE A 6 -20.18 21.98 -15.43
CA ILE A 6 -18.81 21.55 -15.17
C ILE A 6 -18.59 20.18 -15.82
N ARG A 7 -17.34 19.79 -16.07
CA ARG A 7 -17.05 18.42 -16.50
C ARG A 7 -17.23 17.46 -15.33
N LEU A 8 -17.66 16.24 -15.61
CA LEU A 8 -17.88 15.22 -14.59
C LEU A 8 -16.61 14.91 -13.80
N ASP A 9 -15.44 14.84 -14.47
CA ASP A 9 -14.16 14.64 -13.77
C ASP A 9 -13.85 15.75 -12.77
N ASP A 10 -14.11 17.01 -13.14
CA ASP A 10 -13.94 18.15 -12.23
C ASP A 10 -14.99 18.15 -11.09
N LEU A 11 -16.23 17.70 -11.35
CA LEU A 11 -17.25 17.54 -10.31
C LEU A 11 -16.88 16.46 -9.29
N VAL A 12 -16.30 15.34 -9.73
CA VAL A 12 -15.85 14.23 -8.86
C VAL A 12 -14.73 14.67 -7.93
N VAL A 13 -13.80 15.50 -8.41
CA VAL A 13 -12.78 16.13 -7.56
C VAL A 13 -13.42 17.10 -6.57
N LYS A 14 -14.28 18.01 -7.05
CA LYS A 14 -14.99 18.99 -6.21
C LYS A 14 -15.84 18.34 -5.11
N ALA A 15 -16.42 17.17 -5.39
CA ALA A 15 -17.21 16.38 -4.44
C ALA A 15 -16.36 15.59 -3.43
N GLY A 16 -15.03 15.66 -3.51
CA GLY A 16 -14.12 14.99 -2.58
C GLY A 16 -13.91 13.50 -2.84
N PHE A 17 -14.44 12.94 -3.94
CA PHE A 17 -14.27 11.52 -4.27
C PHE A 17 -12.92 11.21 -4.94
N ALA A 18 -12.19 12.23 -5.38
CA ALA A 18 -10.88 12.08 -6.00
C ALA A 18 -9.96 13.24 -5.62
N VAL A 19 -8.69 12.92 -5.31
CA VAL A 19 -7.65 13.91 -5.00
C VAL A 19 -7.08 14.62 -6.24
N SER A 20 -7.34 14.08 -7.43
CA SER A 20 -6.88 14.66 -8.69
C SER A 20 -7.81 14.31 -9.85
N LYS A 21 -7.72 15.08 -10.93
CA LYS A 21 -8.51 14.86 -12.15
C LYS A 21 -8.25 13.49 -12.79
N SER A 22 -7.02 13.00 -12.76
CA SER A 22 -6.68 11.67 -13.30
C SER A 22 -7.30 10.54 -12.46
N VAL A 23 -7.35 10.70 -11.14
CA VAL A 23 -8.06 9.77 -10.24
C VAL A 23 -9.56 9.83 -10.51
N ALA A 24 -10.15 11.01 -10.64
CA ALA A 24 -11.56 11.17 -10.97
C ALA A 24 -11.93 10.46 -12.28
N GLN A 25 -11.14 10.65 -13.35
CA GLN A 25 -11.33 9.96 -14.62
C GLN A 25 -11.27 8.43 -14.45
N SER A 26 -10.34 7.92 -13.65
CA SER A 26 -10.25 6.49 -13.36
C SER A 26 -11.49 5.97 -12.63
N LEU A 27 -12.03 6.70 -11.66
CA LEU A 27 -13.26 6.31 -10.94
C LEU A 27 -14.48 6.30 -11.87
N ILE A 28 -14.58 7.27 -12.77
CA ILE A 28 -15.65 7.36 -13.76
C ILE A 28 -15.56 6.18 -14.76
N ILE A 29 -14.39 5.96 -15.36
CA ILE A 29 -14.15 4.88 -16.34
C ILE A 29 -14.35 3.49 -15.72
N SER A 30 -13.88 3.29 -14.48
CA SER A 30 -14.09 2.05 -13.73
C SER A 30 -15.52 1.90 -13.19
N GLY A 31 -16.39 2.87 -13.50
CA GLY A 31 -17.80 2.74 -13.30
C GLY A 31 -18.26 2.90 -11.87
N LYS A 32 -17.54 3.73 -11.12
CA LYS A 32 -17.73 3.95 -9.69
C LYS A 32 -18.49 5.23 -9.37
N ILE A 33 -18.83 6.06 -10.35
CA ILE A 33 -19.56 7.31 -10.15
C ILE A 33 -20.97 7.16 -10.68
N TYR A 34 -21.94 7.58 -9.88
CA TYR A 34 -23.37 7.46 -10.16
C TYR A 34 -24.06 8.79 -9.91
N HIS A 35 -25.14 9.05 -10.63
CA HIS A 35 -26.17 10.00 -10.24
C HIS A 35 -27.45 9.19 -10.05
N GLU A 36 -27.94 9.14 -8.82
CA GLU A 36 -29.00 8.20 -8.41
C GLU A 36 -28.58 6.75 -8.75
N GLU A 37 -29.36 6.04 -9.55
CA GLU A 37 -29.05 4.69 -10.04
C GLU A 37 -28.27 4.68 -11.37
N LYS A 38 -28.12 5.85 -12.02
CA LYS A 38 -27.46 5.93 -13.32
C LYS A 38 -25.95 6.03 -13.17
N LYS A 39 -25.26 5.02 -13.67
CA LYS A 39 -23.81 5.03 -13.83
C LYS A 39 -23.38 6.15 -14.78
N LEU A 40 -22.39 6.93 -14.34
CA LEU A 40 -21.75 7.96 -15.15
C LEU A 40 -20.36 7.45 -15.58
N ASP A 41 -20.13 7.32 -16.88
CA ASP A 41 -19.00 6.61 -17.48
C ASP A 41 -18.14 7.47 -18.43
N LYS A 42 -18.53 8.73 -18.65
CA LYS A 42 -17.84 9.67 -19.56
C LYS A 42 -17.23 10.83 -18.77
N PRO A 43 -15.90 10.85 -18.53
CA PRO A 43 -15.29 11.87 -17.67
C PRO A 43 -15.44 13.31 -18.17
N GLY A 44 -15.39 13.50 -19.49
CA GLY A 44 -15.58 14.82 -20.12
C GLY A 44 -17.04 15.24 -20.26
N TYR A 45 -18.00 14.45 -19.77
CA TYR A 45 -19.41 14.78 -19.85
C TYR A 45 -19.71 16.08 -19.09
N SER A 46 -20.38 17.01 -19.76
CA SER A 46 -20.78 18.28 -19.17
C SER A 46 -22.08 18.11 -18.38
N ILE A 47 -22.00 18.32 -17.08
CA ILE A 47 -23.08 18.08 -16.11
C ILE A 47 -23.29 19.33 -15.26
N SER A 48 -24.48 19.50 -14.66
CA SER A 48 -24.70 20.63 -13.74
C SER A 48 -23.79 20.50 -12.52
N SER A 49 -23.17 21.61 -12.11
CA SER A 49 -22.27 21.67 -10.95
C SER A 49 -22.98 21.43 -9.61
N GLU A 50 -24.31 21.43 -9.60
CA GLU A 50 -25.17 21.11 -8.46
C GLU A 50 -25.63 19.65 -8.44
N THR A 51 -25.24 18.85 -9.45
CA THR A 51 -25.67 17.46 -9.56
C THR A 51 -25.11 16.65 -8.40
N LYS A 52 -25.98 16.02 -7.61
CA LYS A 52 -25.59 15.12 -6.54
C LYS A 52 -25.09 13.81 -7.14
N ILE A 53 -23.78 13.59 -7.09
CA ILE A 53 -23.16 12.34 -7.49
C ILE A 53 -22.83 11.48 -6.26
N THR A 54 -22.82 10.17 -6.44
CA THR A 54 -22.41 9.20 -5.43
C THR A 54 -21.27 8.34 -5.96
N PHE A 55 -20.36 7.95 -5.08
CA PHE A 55 -19.32 6.97 -5.36
C PHE A 55 -19.79 5.59 -4.89
N ARG A 56 -19.82 4.62 -5.80
CA ARG A 56 -20.11 3.21 -5.53
C ARG A 56 -18.88 2.36 -5.88
N GLY A 57 -17.95 2.32 -4.95
CA GLY A 57 -16.80 1.41 -4.96
C GLY A 57 -16.44 1.06 -3.53
N PRO A 58 -15.45 0.18 -3.31
CA PRO A 58 -14.88 0.04 -1.98
C PRO A 58 -14.36 1.42 -1.57
N ILE A 59 -15.10 2.08 -0.68
CA ILE A 59 -14.59 3.20 0.12
C ILE A 59 -13.58 2.54 1.04
N HIS A 60 -12.32 2.54 0.65
CA HIS A 60 -11.29 2.21 1.62
C HIS A 60 -11.13 3.45 2.49
N PRO A 61 -11.24 3.33 3.83
CA PRO A 61 -11.16 4.49 4.72
C PRO A 61 -9.79 5.17 4.71
N TRP A 62 -8.77 4.48 4.17
CA TRP A 62 -7.39 4.94 4.17
C TRP A 62 -7.04 5.87 3.00
N VAL A 63 -5.99 6.68 3.20
CA VAL A 63 -5.46 7.63 2.20
C VAL A 63 -5.03 7.01 0.86
N SER A 64 -4.87 5.68 0.77
CA SER A 64 -4.62 5.00 -0.49
C SER A 64 -5.16 3.56 -0.51
N ARG A 65 -5.33 3.00 -1.72
CA ARG A 65 -5.71 1.59 -1.93
C ARG A 65 -4.73 0.59 -1.31
N GLY A 66 -3.50 1.02 -1.00
CA GLY A 66 -2.54 0.18 -0.27
C GLY A 66 -3.11 -0.29 1.05
N GLY A 67 -3.88 0.53 1.76
CA GLY A 67 -4.47 0.17 3.05
C GLY A 67 -5.35 -1.09 2.99
N ILE A 68 -6.04 -1.34 1.86
CA ILE A 68 -6.84 -2.56 1.66
C ILE A 68 -6.00 -3.83 1.84
N LYS A 69 -4.73 -3.80 1.41
CA LYS A 69 -3.84 -4.96 1.50
C LYS A 69 -3.43 -5.24 2.94
N LEU A 70 -3.03 -4.19 3.68
CA LEU A 70 -2.58 -4.35 5.06
C LEU A 70 -3.75 -4.68 5.99
N ASP A 71 -4.89 -4.03 5.85
CA ASP A 71 -6.10 -4.37 6.62
C ASP A 71 -6.50 -5.84 6.43
N HIS A 72 -6.48 -6.31 5.18
CA HIS A 72 -6.71 -7.73 4.89
C HIS A 72 -5.65 -8.63 5.54
N ALA A 73 -4.38 -8.24 5.53
CA ALA A 73 -3.31 -8.98 6.18
C ALA A 73 -3.53 -9.09 7.70
N LEU A 74 -3.79 -7.96 8.38
CA LEU A 74 -4.00 -7.93 9.83
C LEU A 74 -5.19 -8.80 10.25
N LYS A 75 -6.30 -8.75 9.50
CA LYS A 75 -7.48 -9.59 9.75
C LYS A 75 -7.22 -11.06 9.49
N SER A 76 -6.65 -11.40 8.33
CA SER A 76 -6.40 -12.80 7.95
C SER A 76 -5.39 -13.47 8.90
N PHE A 77 -4.35 -12.75 9.30
CA PHE A 77 -3.32 -13.25 10.22
C PHE A 77 -3.67 -13.07 11.70
N GLN A 78 -4.83 -12.47 12.01
CA GLN A 78 -5.32 -12.20 13.36
C GLN A 78 -4.29 -11.45 14.23
N LEU A 79 -3.71 -10.40 13.66
CA LEU A 79 -2.64 -9.62 14.31
C LEU A 79 -3.19 -8.36 14.97
N ASP A 80 -2.99 -8.27 16.28
CA ASP A 80 -3.14 -7.02 17.01
C ASP A 80 -1.85 -6.20 16.96
N VAL A 81 -1.99 -4.94 16.58
CA VAL A 81 -0.91 -3.95 16.46
C VAL A 81 -1.04 -2.79 17.44
N ASN A 82 -2.08 -2.82 18.28
CA ASN A 82 -2.32 -1.79 19.28
C ASN A 82 -1.13 -1.68 20.24
N GLY A 83 -0.68 -0.45 20.47
CA GLY A 83 0.46 -0.14 21.35
C GLY A 83 1.84 -0.48 20.80
N LEU A 84 1.95 -1.07 19.60
CA LEU A 84 3.23 -1.46 19.01
C LEU A 84 3.99 -0.26 18.42
N ILE A 85 5.33 -0.37 18.36
CA ILE A 85 6.17 0.53 17.55
C ILE A 85 6.30 -0.05 16.15
N ALA A 86 5.86 0.71 15.15
CA ALA A 86 5.77 0.26 13.78
C ALA A 86 6.82 0.93 12.86
N LEU A 87 7.24 0.18 11.83
CA LEU A 87 8.07 0.64 10.72
C LEU A 87 7.38 0.31 9.40
N ASP A 88 7.06 1.33 8.61
CA ASP A 88 6.46 1.22 7.28
C ASP A 88 7.51 1.55 6.20
N ILE A 89 7.95 0.52 5.47
CA ILE A 89 8.93 0.63 4.39
C ILE A 89 8.22 0.78 3.04
N GLY A 90 8.50 1.90 2.36
CA GLY A 90 7.81 2.26 1.11
C GLY A 90 6.44 2.89 1.39
N ALA A 91 6.39 3.77 2.39
CA ALA A 91 5.14 4.35 2.89
C ALA A 91 4.34 5.07 1.79
N SER A 92 5.01 5.66 0.80
CA SER A 92 4.42 6.38 -0.34
C SER A 92 3.35 7.39 0.13
N THR A 93 2.11 7.28 -0.34
CA THR A 93 0.99 8.13 0.12
C THR A 93 0.58 7.88 1.57
N GLY A 94 1.01 6.77 2.17
CA GLY A 94 0.75 6.41 3.57
C GLY A 94 -0.39 5.42 3.77
N GLY A 95 -0.70 4.57 2.78
CA GLY A 95 -1.84 3.64 2.89
C GLY A 95 -1.69 2.60 4.00
N PHE A 96 -0.49 2.01 4.14
CA PHE A 96 -0.18 1.07 5.23
C PHE A 96 -0.07 1.82 6.57
N SER A 97 0.64 2.94 6.57
CA SER A 97 0.72 3.88 7.69
C SER A 97 -0.66 4.21 8.29
N ASP A 98 -1.64 4.53 7.46
CA ASP A 98 -2.99 4.90 7.91
C ASP A 98 -3.72 3.74 8.59
N VAL A 99 -3.60 2.53 8.04
CA VAL A 99 -4.15 1.31 8.67
C VAL A 99 -3.53 1.09 10.04
N LEU A 100 -2.20 1.23 10.17
CA LEU A 100 -1.50 1.03 11.44
C LEU A 100 -1.93 2.07 12.49
N ILE A 101 -2.05 3.34 12.09
CA ILE A 101 -2.52 4.42 12.95
C ILE A 101 -3.94 4.13 13.45
N GLU A 102 -4.86 3.77 12.55
CA GLU A 102 -6.25 3.47 12.92
C GLU A 102 -6.39 2.23 13.81
N ASN A 103 -5.42 1.31 13.76
CA ASN A 103 -5.34 0.14 14.63
C ASN A 103 -4.48 0.37 15.90
N GLY A 104 -4.15 1.63 16.21
CA GLY A 104 -3.64 2.01 17.53
C GLY A 104 -2.16 1.76 17.77
N VAL A 105 -1.31 1.72 16.74
CA VAL A 105 0.15 1.70 16.96
C VAL A 105 0.56 2.90 17.83
N LYS A 106 1.54 2.70 18.71
CA LYS A 106 2.03 3.74 19.64
C LYS A 106 2.90 4.78 18.93
N LYS A 107 3.68 4.32 17.95
CA LYS A 107 4.61 5.15 17.17
C LYS A 107 4.79 4.51 15.81
N LEU A 108 4.98 5.34 14.78
CA LEU A 108 5.14 4.89 13.40
C LEU A 108 6.32 5.61 12.73
N TYR A 109 7.29 4.84 12.25
CA TYR A 109 8.34 5.31 11.36
C TYR A 109 7.92 5.05 9.91
N ALA A 110 7.66 6.12 9.14
CA ALA A 110 7.28 6.02 7.74
C ALA A 110 8.50 6.34 6.86
N VAL A 111 9.03 5.33 6.17
CA VAL A 111 10.26 5.44 5.36
C VAL A 111 9.91 5.39 3.89
N ASP A 112 10.40 6.38 3.14
CA ASP A 112 10.31 6.37 1.68
C ASP A 112 11.54 7.01 1.03
N VAL A 113 11.86 6.57 -0.19
CA VAL A 113 12.91 7.17 -1.01
C VAL A 113 12.41 8.43 -1.73
N GLY A 114 11.10 8.57 -1.89
CA GLY A 114 10.44 9.77 -2.41
C GLY A 114 10.46 10.93 -1.41
N TYR A 115 9.92 12.05 -1.87
CA TYR A 115 9.79 13.27 -1.08
C TYR A 115 8.41 13.89 -1.30
N GLY A 116 7.78 14.40 -0.25
CA GLY A 116 6.46 15.01 -0.29
C GLY A 116 5.36 14.05 -0.75
N GLN A 117 5.51 12.76 -0.46
CA GLN A 117 4.54 11.74 -0.92
C GLN A 117 3.46 11.46 0.11
N LEU A 118 3.80 11.51 1.40
CA LEU A 118 2.87 11.21 2.47
C LEU A 118 1.68 12.17 2.46
N HIS A 119 0.49 11.62 2.63
CA HIS A 119 -0.73 12.42 2.74
C HIS A 119 -0.70 13.30 4.01
N GLU A 120 -1.29 14.49 3.95
CA GLU A 120 -1.30 15.47 5.04
C GLU A 120 -1.86 14.91 6.37
N LYS A 121 -2.90 14.06 6.30
CA LYS A 121 -3.45 13.29 7.44
C LYS A 121 -2.36 12.54 8.21
N ILE A 122 -1.43 11.90 7.49
CA ILE A 122 -0.38 11.07 8.06
C ILE A 122 0.74 11.95 8.60
N LEU A 123 1.17 12.95 7.82
CA LEU A 123 2.24 13.89 8.22
C LEU A 123 1.90 14.68 9.48
N LYS A 124 0.62 15.06 9.66
CA LYS A 124 0.18 15.83 10.84
C LYS A 124 -0.06 14.95 12.08
N ASN A 125 0.00 13.63 11.95
CA ASN A 125 -0.25 12.76 13.09
C ASN A 125 0.99 12.74 14.02
N PRO A 126 0.83 13.08 15.33
CA PRO A 126 1.96 13.25 16.24
C PRO A 126 2.77 11.97 16.51
N ILE A 127 2.21 10.79 16.22
CA ILE A 127 2.92 9.51 16.42
C ILE A 127 3.83 9.15 15.24
N VAL A 128 3.75 9.90 14.14
CA VAL A 128 4.44 9.61 12.89
C VAL A 128 5.78 10.33 12.85
N VAL A 129 6.84 9.58 12.60
CA VAL A 129 8.16 10.08 12.23
C VAL A 129 8.37 9.80 10.75
N SER A 130 8.37 10.86 9.95
CA SER A 130 8.61 10.78 8.51
C SER A 130 10.12 10.74 8.22
N LEU A 131 10.56 9.68 7.56
CA LEU A 131 11.92 9.49 7.06
C LEU A 131 11.87 9.42 5.52
N GLU A 132 11.49 10.53 4.89
CA GLU A 132 11.53 10.71 3.44
C GLU A 132 12.97 10.88 2.91
N ARG A 133 13.17 10.66 1.60
CA ARG A 133 14.49 10.61 0.95
C ARG A 133 15.46 9.63 1.60
N LYS A 134 14.95 8.63 2.34
CA LYS A 134 15.76 7.64 3.03
C LYS A 134 15.59 6.29 2.35
N ASN A 135 16.71 5.71 1.92
CA ASN A 135 16.70 4.36 1.40
C ASN A 135 16.77 3.36 2.55
N ALA A 136 15.74 2.51 2.66
CA ALA A 136 15.61 1.52 3.72
C ALA A 136 16.81 0.56 3.82
N ARG A 137 17.55 0.35 2.71
CA ARG A 137 18.78 -0.45 2.65
C ARG A 137 19.93 0.09 3.48
N TYR A 138 19.83 1.34 3.94
CA TYR A 138 20.86 2.04 4.71
C TYR A 138 20.27 2.57 6.03
N LEU A 139 19.16 2.01 6.49
CA LEU A 139 18.63 2.31 7.81
C LEU A 139 19.54 1.72 8.87
N SER A 140 19.66 2.45 9.97
CA SER A 140 20.52 2.09 11.08
C SER A 140 19.90 2.51 12.40
N ARG A 141 20.53 2.11 13.51
CA ARG A 141 20.08 2.49 14.86
C ARG A 141 20.17 3.98 15.14
N SER A 142 20.99 4.74 14.41
CA SER A 142 21.01 6.21 14.53
C SER A 142 19.83 6.87 13.83
N ASP A 143 19.16 6.18 12.90
CA ASP A 143 17.94 6.68 12.26
C ASP A 143 16.70 6.33 13.10
N ILE A 144 16.72 5.14 13.73
CA ILE A 144 15.62 4.58 14.50
C ILE A 144 16.22 3.92 15.75
N GLU A 145 16.16 4.64 16.87
CA GLU A 145 16.72 4.18 18.14
C GLU A 145 15.87 3.06 18.75
N GLU A 146 14.54 3.18 18.72
CA GLU A 146 13.66 2.20 19.33
C GLU A 146 13.66 0.84 18.61
N SER A 147 13.35 -0.21 19.36
CA SER A 147 13.11 -1.53 18.79
C SER A 147 11.75 -1.59 18.12
N ILE A 148 11.72 -2.03 16.86
CA ILE A 148 10.48 -2.14 16.08
C ILE A 148 9.76 -3.45 16.43
N ASP A 149 8.46 -3.37 16.72
CA ASP A 149 7.61 -4.52 17.04
C ASP A 149 6.81 -5.03 15.84
N ILE A 150 6.51 -4.16 14.88
CA ILE A 150 5.93 -4.55 13.60
C ILE A 150 6.59 -3.81 12.43
N LEU A 151 7.06 -4.57 11.46
CA LEU A 151 7.56 -4.06 10.19
C LEU A 151 6.55 -4.37 9.10
N VAL A 152 6.16 -3.36 8.33
CA VAL A 152 5.36 -3.53 7.11
C VAL A 152 6.14 -3.04 5.89
N CYS A 153 5.96 -3.67 4.72
CA CYS A 153 6.70 -3.30 3.51
C CYS A 153 5.87 -3.44 2.22
N ASP A 154 5.64 -2.33 1.51
CA ASP A 154 5.01 -2.27 0.17
C ASP A 154 5.92 -1.58 -0.86
N ALA A 155 7.21 -1.93 -0.89
CA ALA A 155 8.18 -1.34 -1.81
C ALA A 155 7.98 -1.79 -3.28
N SER A 156 8.35 -0.93 -4.23
CA SER A 156 8.30 -1.24 -5.68
C SER A 156 9.68 -1.13 -6.31
N PHE A 157 9.88 -1.80 -7.45
CA PHE A 157 11.14 -1.78 -8.23
C PHE A 157 12.37 -2.37 -7.53
N ILE A 158 12.19 -3.06 -6.41
CA ILE A 158 13.25 -3.71 -5.66
C ILE A 158 12.74 -5.03 -5.07
N SER A 159 13.64 -6.01 -4.98
CA SER A 159 13.38 -7.30 -4.32
C SER A 159 13.36 -7.13 -2.80
N LEU A 160 12.47 -7.86 -2.13
CA LEU A 160 12.43 -7.95 -0.66
C LEU A 160 13.79 -8.38 -0.08
N THR A 161 14.48 -9.30 -0.77
CA THR A 161 15.81 -9.80 -0.35
C THR A 161 16.89 -8.71 -0.28
N LYS A 162 16.67 -7.60 -1.00
CA LYS A 162 17.61 -6.47 -1.04
C LYS A 162 17.22 -5.35 -0.10
N ILE A 163 15.92 -5.10 0.11
CA ILE A 163 15.45 -3.96 0.89
C ILE A 163 15.25 -4.25 2.38
N LEU A 164 14.91 -5.50 2.73
CA LEU A 164 14.62 -5.88 4.11
C LEU A 164 15.82 -6.21 5.03
N PRO A 165 17.06 -6.53 4.58
CA PRO A 165 18.14 -6.93 5.49
C PRO A 165 18.39 -5.96 6.67
N GLU A 166 18.59 -4.66 6.41
CA GLU A 166 18.83 -3.68 7.47
C GLU A 166 17.58 -3.41 8.33
N PRO A 167 16.38 -3.16 7.76
CA PRO A 167 15.17 -2.99 8.55
C PRO A 167 14.87 -4.15 9.52
N LEU A 168 15.12 -5.40 9.10
CA LEU A 168 14.89 -6.58 9.95
C LEU A 168 15.85 -6.65 11.16
N GLN A 169 17.02 -6.01 11.07
CA GLN A 169 17.97 -5.91 12.21
C GLN A 169 17.49 -4.91 13.27
N LEU A 170 16.68 -3.91 12.89
CA LEU A 170 16.09 -2.93 13.82
C LEU A 170 14.93 -3.51 14.66
N CYS A 171 14.41 -4.66 14.25
CA CYS A 171 13.27 -5.31 14.87
C CYS A 171 13.61 -6.01 16.20
N SER A 172 12.69 -5.91 17.17
CA SER A 172 12.73 -6.60 18.46
C SER A 172 12.67 -8.12 18.30
N LYS A 173 13.02 -8.88 19.35
CA LYS A 173 13.01 -10.36 19.32
C LYS A 173 11.62 -10.99 19.19
N LYS A 174 10.55 -10.20 19.30
CA LYS A 174 9.15 -10.65 19.15
C LYS A 174 8.45 -9.94 17.99
N ALA A 175 9.23 -9.33 17.11
CA ALA A 175 8.71 -8.51 16.06
C ALA A 175 7.96 -9.33 15.01
N LYS A 176 6.98 -8.68 14.40
CA LYS A 176 6.18 -9.20 13.30
C LYS A 176 6.58 -8.51 12.01
N LEU A 177 6.51 -9.24 10.89
CA LEU A 177 6.75 -8.74 9.55
C LEU A 177 5.53 -9.01 8.70
N ILE A 178 5.00 -7.98 8.02
CA ILE A 178 4.07 -8.14 6.91
C ILE A 178 4.69 -7.49 5.68
N ALA A 179 5.09 -8.29 4.70
CA ALA A 179 5.66 -7.76 3.46
C ALA A 179 4.82 -8.15 2.24
N LEU A 180 4.82 -7.28 1.23
CA LEU A 180 4.20 -7.58 -0.04
C LEU A 180 5.20 -8.19 -1.02
N ILE A 181 4.99 -9.45 -1.38
CA ILE A 181 5.71 -10.14 -2.44
C ILE A 181 5.10 -9.72 -3.78
N LYS A 182 5.92 -9.09 -4.61
CA LYS A 182 5.56 -8.63 -5.95
C LYS A 182 6.39 -9.39 -6.98
N PRO A 183 5.89 -10.51 -7.55
CA PRO A 183 6.66 -11.37 -8.45
C PRO A 183 7.39 -10.63 -9.57
N GLN A 184 6.79 -9.56 -10.12
CA GLN A 184 7.39 -8.72 -11.15
C GLN A 184 8.68 -7.99 -10.74
N PHE A 185 8.98 -7.88 -9.45
CA PHE A 185 10.21 -7.26 -8.93
C PHE A 185 11.20 -8.28 -8.35
N GLU A 186 10.76 -9.53 -8.20
CA GLU A 186 11.58 -10.64 -7.71
C GLU A 186 12.18 -11.46 -8.86
N LEU A 187 11.52 -11.47 -10.02
CA LEU A 187 11.95 -12.22 -11.20
C LEU A 187 12.88 -11.40 -12.10
N GLN A 188 13.73 -12.12 -12.83
CA GLN A 188 14.51 -11.54 -13.92
C GLN A 188 13.60 -11.14 -15.10
N LYS A 189 14.02 -10.12 -15.87
CA LYS A 189 13.25 -9.55 -16.99
C LYS A 189 12.73 -10.60 -18.00
N LYS A 190 13.47 -11.69 -18.24
CA LYS A 190 13.10 -12.76 -19.18
C LYS A 190 11.81 -13.51 -18.80
N PHE A 191 11.43 -13.50 -17.52
CA PHE A 191 10.23 -14.16 -17.01
C PHE A 191 9.02 -13.22 -16.90
N ILE A 192 9.17 -11.96 -17.35
CA ILE A 192 8.14 -10.93 -17.23
C ILE A 192 7.58 -10.63 -18.62
N SER A 193 6.27 -10.82 -18.79
CA SER A 193 5.61 -10.59 -20.08
C SER A 193 5.52 -9.10 -20.44
N LYS A 194 5.25 -8.81 -21.73
CA LYS A 194 5.04 -7.44 -22.22
C LYS A 194 4.01 -6.71 -21.36
N GLY A 195 4.36 -5.53 -20.88
CA GLY A 195 3.54 -4.77 -19.92
C GLY A 195 3.95 -4.94 -18.45
N GLY A 196 4.93 -5.80 -18.14
CA GLY A 196 5.46 -5.96 -16.79
C GLY A 196 4.61 -6.89 -15.92
N ILE A 197 3.92 -7.87 -16.52
CA ILE A 197 2.97 -8.76 -15.83
C ILE A 197 3.53 -10.18 -15.73
N VAL A 198 3.41 -10.80 -14.57
CA VAL A 198 3.76 -12.22 -14.36
C VAL A 198 2.48 -13.07 -14.41
N LYS A 199 2.22 -13.68 -15.57
CA LYS A 199 0.99 -14.46 -15.82
C LYS A 199 1.08 -15.90 -15.33
N ASP A 200 2.27 -16.48 -15.38
CA ASP A 200 2.54 -17.85 -14.96
C ASP A 200 2.34 -17.99 -13.45
N GLU A 201 1.55 -18.98 -13.03
CA GLU A 201 1.27 -19.23 -11.63
C GLU A 201 2.40 -19.95 -10.90
N GLU A 202 3.04 -20.91 -11.55
CA GLU A 202 4.15 -21.66 -10.97
C GLU A 202 5.32 -20.72 -10.67
N LEU A 203 5.61 -19.78 -11.58
CA LEU A 203 6.61 -18.75 -11.34
C LEU A 203 6.26 -17.86 -10.13
N ARG A 204 4.98 -17.51 -9.94
CA ARG A 204 4.56 -16.73 -8.77
C ARG A 204 4.73 -17.52 -7.48
N GLN A 205 4.35 -18.80 -7.47
CA GLN A 205 4.52 -19.65 -6.29
C GLN A 205 6.00 -19.89 -5.97
N GLN A 206 6.83 -20.08 -6.99
CA GLN A 206 8.27 -20.22 -6.82
C GLN A 206 8.89 -18.96 -6.20
N VAL A 207 8.45 -17.77 -6.59
CA VAL A 207 8.87 -16.52 -5.94
C VAL A 207 8.50 -16.52 -4.46
N CYS A 208 7.25 -16.89 -4.12
CA CYS A 208 6.82 -16.97 -2.72
C CYS A 208 7.69 -17.94 -1.90
N LEU A 209 7.98 -19.11 -2.46
CA LEU A 209 8.86 -20.11 -1.83
C LEU A 209 10.28 -19.56 -1.64
N ASN A 210 10.84 -18.90 -2.66
CA ASN A 210 12.19 -18.32 -2.58
C ASN A 210 12.29 -17.25 -1.48
N ILE A 211 11.29 -16.37 -1.36
CA ILE A 211 11.26 -15.35 -0.30
C ILE A 211 11.10 -15.99 1.07
N ARG A 212 10.27 -17.03 1.21
CA ARG A 212 10.14 -17.80 2.45
C ARG A 212 11.50 -18.36 2.88
N LEU A 213 12.13 -19.12 1.99
CA LEU A 213 13.41 -19.78 2.27
C LEU A 213 14.50 -18.76 2.61
N TRP A 214 14.51 -17.61 1.94
CA TRP A 214 15.44 -16.53 2.27
C TRP A 214 15.21 -15.97 3.67
N LEU A 215 13.96 -15.66 4.07
CA LEU A 215 13.64 -15.18 5.42
C LEU A 215 14.07 -16.19 6.49
N GLU A 216 13.73 -17.47 6.32
CA GLU A 216 14.00 -18.52 7.29
C GLU A 216 15.50 -18.85 7.38
N SER A 217 16.16 -19.05 6.24
CA SER A 217 17.55 -19.51 6.23
C SER A 217 18.56 -18.39 6.49
N LYS A 218 18.35 -17.20 5.92
CA LYS A 218 19.31 -16.08 5.95
C LYS A 218 18.99 -15.07 7.04
N MET A 219 17.71 -14.71 7.20
CA MET A 219 17.32 -13.68 8.17
C MET A 219 16.95 -14.27 9.53
N LYS A 220 16.73 -15.59 9.63
CA LYS A 220 16.29 -16.30 10.84
C LYS A 220 14.91 -15.86 11.34
N TRP A 221 14.01 -15.51 10.42
CA TRP A 221 12.60 -15.24 10.72
C TRP A 221 11.77 -16.47 10.36
N ARG A 222 10.84 -16.86 11.22
CA ARG A 222 9.89 -17.93 10.93
C ARG A 222 8.78 -17.38 10.06
N VAL A 223 8.55 -17.97 8.89
CA VAL A 223 7.39 -17.62 8.06
C VAL A 223 6.16 -18.35 8.59
N ASN A 224 5.16 -17.59 8.99
CA ASN A 224 3.92 -18.15 9.52
C ASN A 224 2.96 -18.47 8.38
N GLU A 225 2.77 -17.54 7.45
CA GLU A 225 1.76 -17.68 6.40
C GLU A 225 2.08 -16.81 5.17
N ILE A 226 1.59 -17.26 4.01
CA ILE A 226 1.59 -16.48 2.76
C ILE A 226 0.19 -16.56 2.16
N ILE A 227 -0.45 -15.42 1.95
CA ILE A 227 -1.77 -15.32 1.32
C ILE A 227 -1.70 -14.44 0.08
N LYS A 228 -2.69 -14.56 -0.80
CA LYS A 228 -2.82 -13.67 -1.95
C LYS A 228 -3.35 -12.31 -1.50
N SER A 229 -2.81 -11.23 -2.05
CA SER A 229 -3.33 -9.87 -1.83
C SER A 229 -4.78 -9.77 -2.32
N PRO A 230 -5.68 -9.08 -1.58
CA PRO A 230 -7.09 -8.95 -1.94
C PRO A 230 -7.30 -8.10 -3.20
N ILE A 231 -6.30 -7.30 -3.57
CA ILE A 231 -6.28 -6.50 -4.79
C ILE A 231 -5.02 -6.79 -5.61
N LYS A 232 -5.14 -6.65 -6.92
CA LYS A 232 -4.00 -6.71 -7.84
C LYS A 232 -3.23 -5.38 -7.83
N GLY A 233 -1.94 -5.43 -8.18
CA GLY A 233 -1.14 -4.23 -8.40
C GLY A 233 -1.70 -3.37 -9.56
N PRO A 234 -1.26 -2.11 -9.72
CA PRO A 234 -1.83 -1.18 -10.69
C PRO A 234 -1.86 -1.67 -12.14
N LYS A 235 -0.89 -2.50 -12.54
CA LYS A 235 -0.79 -3.12 -13.87
C LYS A 235 -1.48 -4.49 -13.96
N GLY A 236 -2.22 -4.91 -12.93
CA GLY A 236 -2.92 -6.20 -12.89
C GLY A 236 -2.08 -7.38 -12.40
N ASN A 237 -0.88 -7.14 -11.85
CA ASN A 237 -0.08 -8.21 -11.24
C ASN A 237 -0.79 -8.79 -10.00
N VAL A 238 -0.75 -10.10 -9.88
CA VAL A 238 -1.10 -10.79 -8.63
C VAL A 238 0.06 -10.61 -7.67
N GLU A 239 -0.25 -10.12 -6.47
CA GLU A 239 0.70 -9.87 -5.38
C GLU A 239 0.33 -10.77 -4.19
N TYR A 240 1.27 -11.04 -3.30
CA TYR A 240 1.07 -11.90 -2.13
C TYR A 240 1.53 -11.18 -0.87
N LEU A 241 0.88 -11.46 0.25
CA LEU A 241 1.24 -10.97 1.57
C LEU A 241 1.95 -12.11 2.31
N ILE A 242 3.14 -11.85 2.83
CA ILE A 242 3.87 -12.79 3.69
C ILE A 242 3.87 -12.26 5.12
N TYR A 243 3.50 -13.13 6.06
CA TYR A 243 3.64 -12.90 7.49
C TYR A 243 4.78 -13.76 8.06
N ALA A 244 5.68 -13.12 8.78
CA ALA A 244 6.74 -13.78 9.52
C ALA A 244 6.90 -13.19 10.93
N SER A 245 7.41 -14.00 11.86
CA SER A 245 7.78 -13.60 13.21
C SER A 245 9.27 -13.85 13.45
N LYS A 246 9.92 -12.93 14.16
CA LYS A 246 11.33 -13.08 14.57
C LYS A 246 11.48 -14.05 15.74
#